data_AF-A0A1Y3PP44-F1
#
_entry.id   AF-A0A1Y3PP44-F1
#
_cell.length_a   1.000
_cell.length_b   1.000
_cell.length_c   1.000
_cell.angle_alpha   90.00
_cell.angle_beta   90.00
_cell.angle_gamma   90.00
#
_symmetry.space_group_name_H-M   'P 1'
#
loop_
_entity.id
_entity.type
_entity.pdbx_description
1 polymer ?
#
loop_
_entity_poly.entity_id
_entity_poly.type
_entity_poly.pdbx_seq_one_letter_code
_entity_poly.pdbx_strand_id
1 'polypeptide(L)'
;MLTIFGEADPFVNTSVDAPLTEQLLKQGGNDKYRIEIIPGTNHWFMEVGRCMPPHAMETKHEFSPKVLEILSGSTNGITVWVKA
;
A
#
# COMPACT_ATOMS: atom_id res chain seq x y z
N MET A 1 -2.50 0.52 14.16
CA MET A 1 -1.49 0.43 13.08
C MET A 1 -2.21 0.43 11.74
N LEU A 2 -1.79 1.30 10.81
CA LEU A 2 -2.28 1.31 9.44
C LEU A 2 -1.23 0.70 8.52
N THR A 3 -1.62 -0.27 7.69
CA THR A 3 -0.82 -0.80 6.59
C THR A 3 -1.53 -0.56 5.27
N ILE A 4 -0.83 -0.03 4.27
CA ILE A 4 -1.37 0.23 2.94
C ILE A 4 -0.56 -0.57 1.93
N PHE A 5 -1.25 -1.24 1.01
CA PHE A 5 -0.69 -1.95 -0.13
C PHE A 5 -1.14 -1.30 -1.43
N GLY A 6 -0.24 -1.21 -2.42
CA GLY A 6 -0.63 -0.94 -3.80
C GLY A 6 -1.02 -2.23 -4.51
N GLU A 7 -2.22 -2.31 -5.09
CA GLU A 7 -2.68 -3.50 -5.82
C GLU A 7 -1.75 -3.85 -7.00
N ALA A 8 -1.21 -2.83 -7.66
CA ALA A 8 -0.35 -2.95 -8.83
C ALA A 8 1.15 -2.85 -8.46
N ASP A 9 1.50 -3.19 -7.22
CA ASP A 9 2.89 -3.25 -6.77
C ASP A 9 3.63 -4.42 -7.47
N PRO A 10 4.69 -4.15 -8.26
CA PRO A 10 5.44 -5.20 -8.95
C PRO A 10 6.37 -5.99 -8.02
N PHE A 11 6.60 -5.52 -6.80
CA PHE A 11 7.51 -6.12 -5.82
C PHE A 11 6.77 -6.85 -4.69
N VAL A 12 5.49 -6.56 -4.47
CA VAL A 12 4.68 -7.10 -3.38
C VAL A 12 3.44 -7.78 -3.96
N ASN A 13 3.23 -9.05 -3.62
CA ASN A 13 2.05 -9.77 -4.04
C ASN A 13 0.94 -9.57 -3.00
N THR A 14 0.09 -8.58 -3.21
CA THR A 14 -0.98 -8.20 -2.28
C THR A 14 -1.93 -9.35 -1.92
N SER A 15 -2.12 -10.31 -2.82
CA SER A 15 -2.96 -11.50 -2.55
C SER A 15 -2.35 -12.47 -1.54
N VAL A 16 -1.04 -12.39 -1.31
CA VAL A 16 -0.29 -13.21 -0.35
C VAL A 16 0.10 -12.39 0.88
N ASP A 17 0.64 -11.19 0.65
CA ASP A 17 1.28 -10.37 1.69
C ASP A 17 0.28 -9.67 2.62
N ALA A 18 -0.90 -9.28 2.12
CA ALA A 18 -1.92 -8.65 2.96
C ALA A 18 -2.53 -9.63 3.99
N PRO A 19 -2.97 -10.86 3.60
CA PRO A 19 -3.42 -11.86 4.59
C PRO A 19 -2.32 -12.26 5.59
N LEU A 20 -1.07 -12.41 5.14
CA LEU A 20 0.04 -12.73 6.01
C LEU A 20 0.30 -11.61 7.02
N THR A 21 0.27 -10.35 6.57
CA THR A 21 0.41 -9.18 7.45
C THR A 21 -0.69 -9.15 8.50
N GLU A 22 -1.95 -9.41 8.10
CA GLU A 22 -3.05 -9.48 9.04
C GLU A 22 -2.82 -10.56 10.12
N GLN A 23 -2.39 -11.75 9.70
CA GLN A 23 -2.06 -12.83 10.61
C GLN A 23 -0.96 -12.43 11.60
N LEU A 24 0.12 -11.80 11.13
CA LEU A 24 1.25 -11.37 11.98
C LEU A 24 0.83 -10.28 12.97
N LEU A 25 -0.03 -9.35 12.56
CA LEU A 25 -0.56 -8.31 13.46
C LEU A 25 -1.39 -8.93 14.59
N LYS A 26 -2.27 -9.89 14.26
CA LYS A 26 -3.05 -10.64 15.25
C LYS A 26 -2.15 -11.42 16.21
N GLN A 27 -1.14 -12.13 15.68
CA GLN A 27 -0.19 -12.91 16.50
C GLN A 27 0.65 -12.03 17.42
N GLY A 28 1.01 -10.81 16.98
CA GLY A 28 1.73 -9.83 17.79
C GLY A 28 0.88 -9.11 18.84
N GLY A 29 -0.41 -9.46 18.97
CA GLY A 29 -1.33 -8.81 19.92
C GLY A 29 -1.78 -7.41 19.50
N ASN A 30 -1.59 -7.02 18.23
CA ASN A 30 -2.14 -5.78 17.71
C ASN A 30 -3.62 -6.01 17.34
N ASP A 31 -4.52 -5.64 18.24
CA ASP A 31 -5.97 -5.73 18.07
C ASP A 31 -6.55 -4.52 17.29
N LYS A 32 -5.83 -3.39 17.28
CA LYS A 32 -6.19 -2.16 16.58
C LYS A 32 -5.37 -1.98 15.32
N TYR A 33 -5.77 -2.63 14.25
CA TYR A 33 -5.15 -2.48 12.93
C TYR A 33 -6.16 -2.20 11.81
N ARG A 34 -5.63 -1.66 10.71
CA ARG A 34 -6.35 -1.44 9.46
C ARG A 34 -5.42 -1.79 8.31
N ILE A 35 -5.88 -2.60 7.37
CA ILE A 35 -5.17 -2.94 6.14
C ILE A 35 -6.00 -2.40 4.98
N GLU A 36 -5.36 -1.63 4.11
CA GLU A 36 -5.97 -1.05 2.91
C GLU A 36 -5.21 -1.52 1.68
N ILE A 37 -5.92 -2.02 0.67
CA ILE A 37 -5.37 -2.34 -0.64
C ILE A 37 -5.91 -1.31 -1.61
N ILE A 38 -5.04 -0.54 -2.25
CA ILE A 38 -5.43 0.57 -3.12
C ILE A 38 -5.33 0.12 -4.58
N PRO A 39 -6.46 0.04 -5.30
CA PRO A 39 -6.46 -0.37 -6.69
C PRO A 39 -5.60 0.53 -7.58
N GLY A 40 -4.98 -0.05 -8.60
CA GLY A 40 -4.19 0.70 -9.57
C GLY A 40 -3.08 1.55 -8.93
N THR A 41 -2.54 1.14 -7.79
CA THR A 41 -1.48 1.88 -7.07
C THR A 41 -0.24 1.01 -7.00
N ASN A 42 0.94 1.58 -7.25
CA ASN A 42 2.20 0.85 -7.23
C ASN A 42 2.86 0.83 -5.84
N HIS A 43 4.06 0.25 -5.79
CA HIS A 43 4.93 0.20 -4.59
C HIS A 43 5.14 1.54 -3.90
N TRP A 44 5.16 2.62 -4.69
CA TRP A 44 5.47 3.98 -4.23
C TRP A 44 4.20 4.79 -3.95
N PHE A 45 3.05 4.12 -3.85
CA PHE A 45 1.74 4.75 -3.63
C PHE A 45 1.31 5.75 -4.72
N MET A 46 1.86 5.62 -5.93
CA MET A 46 1.47 6.46 -7.07
C MET A 46 0.37 5.77 -7.88
N GLU A 47 -0.54 6.55 -8.47
CA GLU A 47 -1.51 6.01 -9.42
C GLU A 47 -0.79 5.44 -10.65
N VAL A 48 -1.11 4.19 -10.95
CA VAL A 48 -0.65 3.48 -12.12
C VAL A 48 -1.59 3.81 -13.25
N GLY A 49 -1.21 4.80 -14.05
CA GLY A 49 -1.95 5.16 -15.26
C GLY A 49 -1.91 4.07 -16.33
N ARG A 50 -0.87 3.22 -16.37
CA ARG A 50 -0.60 2.25 -17.47
C ARG A 50 0.60 1.30 -17.27
N CYS A 51 1.09 1.04 -16.05
CA CYS A 51 2.38 0.35 -15.86
C CYS A 51 2.30 -1.20 -15.98
N MET A 52 2.42 -1.69 -17.21
CA MET A 52 3.23 -2.87 -17.50
C MET A 52 4.68 -2.41 -17.77
N PRO A 53 5.72 -3.27 -17.67
CA PRO A 53 7.14 -2.89 -17.70
C PRO A 53 7.61 -1.87 -18.77
N PRO A 54 7.07 -1.80 -20.01
CA PRO A 54 7.47 -0.73 -20.94
C PRO A 54 6.94 0.68 -20.60
N HIS A 55 6.02 0.84 -19.65
CA HIS A 55 5.32 2.10 -19.35
C HIS A 55 5.66 2.70 -17.98
N ALA A 56 6.70 2.21 -17.29
CA ALA A 56 7.18 2.81 -16.04
C ALA A 56 7.63 4.29 -16.19
N MET A 57 7.78 4.77 -17.44
CA MET A 57 8.08 6.15 -17.80
C MET A 57 6.83 7.05 -17.88
N GLU A 58 5.63 6.49 -17.79
CA GLU A 58 4.34 7.21 -17.82
C GLU A 58 3.71 7.33 -16.42
N THR A 59 4.50 7.19 -15.35
CA THR A 59 4.03 7.56 -14.02
C THR A 59 3.64 9.03 -14.05
N LYS A 60 2.35 9.31 -13.85
CA LYS A 60 1.99 10.58 -13.24
C LYS A 60 2.74 10.58 -11.91
N HIS A 61 3.66 11.51 -11.73
CA HIS A 61 4.41 11.69 -10.49
C HIS A 61 3.50 12.25 -9.38
N GLU A 62 2.29 11.70 -9.26
CA GLU A 62 1.23 12.13 -8.38
C GLU A 62 0.95 10.97 -7.43
N PHE A 63 1.06 11.25 -6.14
CA PHE A 63 0.66 10.33 -5.10
C PHE A 63 -0.83 10.01 -5.26
N SER A 64 -1.22 8.76 -5.05
CA SER A 64 -2.62 8.36 -5.15
C SER A 64 -3.48 9.25 -4.24
N PRO A 65 -4.48 9.97 -4.77
CA PRO A 65 -5.39 10.77 -3.95
C PRO A 65 -6.06 9.93 -2.87
N LYS A 66 -6.31 8.65 -3.15
CA LYS A 66 -6.89 7.73 -2.16
C LYS A 66 -5.93 7.45 -1.02
N VAL A 67 -4.63 7.28 -1.31
CA VAL A 67 -3.62 7.13 -0.27
C VAL A 67 -3.53 8.42 0.55
N LEU A 68 -3.50 9.59 -0.09
CA LEU A 68 -3.49 10.88 0.60
C LEU A 68 -4.72 11.07 1.51
N GLU A 69 -5.91 10.70 1.05
CA GLU A 69 -7.15 10.72 1.85
C GLU A 69 -6.99 9.87 3.12
N ILE A 70 -6.53 8.62 2.96
CA ILE A 70 -6.32 7.69 4.08
C ILE A 70 -5.31 8.25 5.07
N LEU A 71 -4.18 8.78 4.58
CA LEU A 71 -3.13 9.34 5.44
C LEU A 71 -3.62 10.61 6.16
N SER A 72 -4.34 11.49 5.47
CA SER A 72 -4.89 12.73 6.05
C SER A 72 -5.95 12.47 7.13
N GLY A 73 -6.71 11.37 7.01
CA GLY A 73 -7.69 10.93 8.01
C GLY A 73 -7.09 10.10 9.15
N SER A 74 -5.82 9.71 9.08
CA SER A 74 -5.18 8.84 10.06
C SER A 74 -4.39 9.64 11.09
N THR A 75 -4.99 9.88 12.26
CA THR A 75 -4.41 10.70 13.34
C THR A 75 -3.41 9.97 14.25
N ASN A 76 -3.12 8.68 14.03
CA ASN A 76 -2.20 7.91 14.89
C ASN A 76 -1.36 6.88 14.10
N GLY A 77 -0.03 7.03 14.15
CA GLY A 77 0.99 6.00 13.84
C GLY A 77 0.84 5.26 12.51
N ILE A 78 1.52 5.76 11.47
CA ILE A 78 1.64 5.10 10.16
C ILE A 78 2.97 4.35 10.11
N THR A 79 2.93 3.06 9.78
CA THR A 79 4.14 2.27 9.51
C THR A 79 4.16 1.92 8.03
N VAL A 80 5.10 2.49 7.28
CA VAL A 80 5.33 2.17 5.87
C VAL A 80 6.46 1.15 5.79
N TRP A 81 6.19 -0.01 5.20
CA TRP A 81 7.23 -1.01 4.93
C TRP A 81 7.87 -0.70 3.58
N VAL A 82 9.09 -0.18 3.59
CA VAL A 82 9.96 -0.10 2.41
C VAL A 82 11.07 -1.12 2.61
N LYS A 83 11.07 -2.19 1.82
CA LYS A 83 12.19 -3.15 1.80
C LYS A 83 13.26 -2.59 0.86
N ALA A 84 14.44 -2.32 1.40
CA ALA A 84 15.63 -1.92 0.65
C ALA A 84 16.19 -3.06 -0.20
#